data_AF-A0A5D0TG22-F1
#
_entry.id   AF-A0A5D0TG22-F1
#
_cell.length_a   1.000
_cell.length_b   1.000
_cell.length_c   1.000
_cell.angle_alpha   90.00
_cell.angle_beta   90.00
_cell.angle_gamma   90.00
#
_symmetry.space_group_name_H-M   'P 1'
#
loop_
_entity.id
_entity.type
_entity.pdbx_description
1 polymer ?
#
loop_
_entity_poly.entity_id
_entity_poly.type
_entity_poly.pdbx_seq_one_letter_code
_entity_poly.pdbx_strand_id
1 'polypeptide(L)'
;MDKITQSPVEDPADEQPDEAPANTPGGRDGTNRRAALIATAIALPITLLVAVLVLVQLAPDAPAPEPSPSATAARPQSTAPVEMAAPALAARPATLCRALLSQLPPTVRDLPQRPVTAGPEQNAAYGDPAISLACGGAEPALPPTSDVYSVNKVCWYADEQPDATVLTTVDRETAITVRVPREYGAALQWVPPISDTIVAAVPSGGDIPAGCSR
;
A
#
# COMPACT_ATOMS: atom_id res chain seq x y z
N MET A 1 32.06 61.92 56.14
CA MET A 1 31.80 61.76 57.59
C MET A 1 30.47 62.39 57.91
N ASP A 2 29.64 61.59 58.57
CA ASP A 2 28.20 61.69 58.80
C ASP A 2 27.67 62.99 59.40
N LYS A 3 26.44 63.36 59.01
CA LYS A 3 25.53 64.13 59.86
C LYS A 3 24.06 63.95 59.46
N ILE A 4 23.32 63.21 60.31
CA ILE A 4 22.05 63.58 60.97
C ILE A 4 21.39 64.88 60.48
N THR A 5 20.06 64.90 60.26
CA THR A 5 19.11 65.86 60.89
C THR A 5 17.72 65.89 60.20
N GLN A 6 16.71 65.94 61.07
CA GLN A 6 15.27 66.16 60.85
C GLN A 6 14.91 67.53 60.23
N SER A 7 13.74 67.56 59.56
CA SER A 7 12.74 68.64 59.31
C SER A 7 13.12 70.12 59.45
N PRO A 8 12.62 71.01 58.55
CA PRO A 8 11.36 71.75 58.83
C PRO A 8 10.49 72.01 57.56
N VAL A 9 9.15 72.03 57.66
CA VAL A 9 8.25 73.22 57.63
C VAL A 9 8.66 74.29 56.62
N GLU A 10 7.82 74.51 55.59
CA GLU A 10 7.31 75.84 55.23
C GLU A 10 6.22 75.76 54.14
N ASP A 11 5.16 76.51 54.40
CA ASP A 11 4.03 76.89 53.55
C ASP A 11 4.50 77.89 52.46
N PRO A 12 3.79 78.01 51.33
CA PRO A 12 3.19 79.32 51.13
C PRO A 12 1.76 79.29 50.55
N ALA A 13 0.91 80.08 51.20
CA ALA A 13 -0.15 80.91 50.63
C ALA A 13 0.35 81.66 49.37
N ASP A 14 -0.42 82.05 48.37
CA ASP A 14 -1.75 82.66 48.31
C ASP A 14 -2.12 82.67 46.81
N GLU A 15 -3.39 82.51 46.46
CA GLU A 15 -4.15 83.42 45.57
C GLU A 15 -5.46 82.75 45.10
N GLN A 16 -6.56 83.31 45.60
CA GLN A 16 -7.93 83.10 45.14
C GLN A 16 -8.42 84.46 44.62
N PRO A 17 -9.02 84.52 43.42
CA PRO A 17 -10.48 84.71 43.29
C PRO A 17 -11.03 83.91 42.09
N ASP A 18 -12.30 83.55 41.89
CA ASP A 18 -13.60 83.88 42.47
C ASP A 18 -14.61 82.82 41.95
N GLU A 19 -15.72 82.65 42.70
CA GLU A 19 -17.08 82.29 42.24
C GLU A 19 -17.59 80.83 42.01
N ALA A 20 -18.59 80.48 42.85
CA ALA A 20 -19.74 79.57 42.72
C ALA A 20 -19.61 78.05 43.05
N PRO A 21 -20.63 77.43 43.72
CA PRO A 21 -20.44 76.22 44.51
C PRO A 21 -20.68 74.89 43.76
N ALA A 22 -19.85 73.92 44.13
CA ALA A 22 -20.07 72.48 44.25
C ALA A 22 -21.05 71.79 43.27
N ASN A 23 -20.48 71.16 42.25
CA ASN A 23 -21.06 69.94 41.69
C ASN A 23 -19.94 68.98 41.28
N THR A 24 -19.50 68.13 42.22
CA THR A 24 -18.51 67.07 41.93
C THR A 24 -19.24 65.72 41.82
N PRO A 25 -18.98 64.93 40.76
CA PRO A 25 -19.78 63.75 40.44
C PRO A 25 -19.55 62.61 41.43
N GLY A 26 -20.66 62.08 41.97
CA GLY A 26 -20.67 60.84 42.72
C GLY A 26 -20.20 59.67 41.84
N GLY A 27 -19.16 58.99 42.33
CA GLY A 27 -18.52 57.88 41.65
C GLY A 27 -19.47 56.72 41.33
N ARG A 28 -19.27 56.11 40.16
CA ARG A 28 -19.73 54.78 39.81
C ARG A 28 -18.73 54.13 38.83
N ASP A 29 -18.55 52.82 39.01
CA ASP A 29 -18.15 51.82 38.00
C ASP A 29 -16.78 51.11 38.12
N GLY A 30 -16.65 50.26 39.13
CA GLY A 30 -15.72 49.11 39.12
C GLY A 30 -16.39 47.78 39.49
N THR A 31 -17.28 47.80 40.49
CA THR A 31 -17.89 46.59 41.07
C THR A 31 -18.98 45.96 40.20
N ASN A 32 -19.78 46.79 39.49
CA ASN A 32 -20.91 46.30 38.68
C ASN A 32 -20.48 45.56 37.40
N ARG A 33 -19.34 45.95 36.80
CA ARG A 33 -18.77 45.23 35.64
C ARG A 33 -18.19 43.86 36.02
N ARG A 34 -17.65 43.69 37.23
CA ARG A 34 -17.14 42.40 37.72
C ARG A 34 -18.27 41.43 38.08
N ALA A 35 -19.39 41.93 38.62
CA ALA A 35 -20.57 41.11 38.89
C ALA A 35 -21.24 40.59 37.60
N ALA A 36 -21.29 41.41 36.54
CA ALA A 36 -21.86 41.03 35.26
C ALA A 36 -21.04 39.95 34.52
N LEU A 37 -19.71 39.90 34.69
CA LEU A 37 -18.84 38.92 34.05
C LEU A 37 -18.83 37.54 34.74
N ILE A 38 -19.23 37.46 36.02
CA ILE A 38 -19.29 36.19 36.76
C ILE A 38 -20.62 35.46 36.49
N ALA A 39 -21.70 36.21 36.23
CA ALA A 39 -23.02 35.62 35.95
C ALA A 39 -23.09 34.87 34.60
N THR A 40 -22.32 35.28 33.59
CA THR A 40 -22.28 34.62 32.27
C THR A 40 -21.40 33.37 32.21
N ALA A 41 -20.47 33.19 33.17
CA ALA A 41 -19.54 32.07 33.20
C ALA A 41 -20.19 30.72 33.55
N ILE A 42 -21.34 30.73 34.24
CA ILE A 42 -22.04 29.51 34.69
C ILE A 42 -23.29 29.20 33.84
N ALA A 43 -23.97 30.23 33.32
CA ALA A 43 -25.17 30.03 32.52
C ALA A 43 -24.88 29.38 31.14
N LEU A 44 -23.76 29.75 30.50
CA LEU A 44 -23.37 29.24 29.18
C LEU A 44 -23.02 27.74 29.16
N PRO A 45 -22.22 27.17 30.10
CA PRO A 45 -21.94 25.74 30.08
C PRO A 45 -23.20 24.91 30.34
N ILE A 46 -24.11 25.38 31.20
CA ILE A 46 -25.35 24.66 31.51
C ILE A 46 -26.28 24.62 30.29
N THR A 47 -26.47 25.76 29.59
CA THR A 47 -27.31 25.78 28.38
C THR A 47 -26.71 24.93 27.25
N LEU A 48 -25.39 24.91 27.11
CA LEU A 48 -24.69 24.08 26.12
C LEU A 48 -24.83 22.59 26.44
N LEU A 49 -24.72 22.20 27.71
CA LEU A 49 -24.89 20.81 28.15
C LEU A 49 -26.33 20.33 27.94
N VAL A 50 -27.33 21.16 28.27
CA VAL A 50 -28.74 20.85 28.00
C VAL A 50 -29.00 20.75 26.50
N ALA A 51 -28.45 21.64 25.68
CA ALA A 51 -28.62 21.58 24.22
C ALA A 51 -27.99 20.32 23.61
N VAL A 52 -26.80 19.90 24.07
CA VAL A 52 -26.16 18.64 23.62
C VAL A 52 -26.98 17.43 24.06
N LEU A 53 -27.49 17.42 25.30
CA LEU A 53 -28.30 16.31 25.80
C LEU A 53 -29.62 16.17 25.03
N VAL A 54 -30.25 17.29 24.68
CA VAL A 54 -31.42 17.33 23.80
C VAL A 54 -31.06 16.80 22.41
N LEU A 55 -29.91 17.20 21.84
CA LEU A 55 -29.45 16.71 20.53
C LEU A 55 -29.21 15.19 20.52
N VAL A 56 -28.66 14.64 21.61
CA VAL A 56 -28.43 13.19 21.77
C VAL A 56 -29.75 12.45 21.92
N GLN A 57 -30.73 12.98 22.66
CA GLN A 57 -32.03 12.34 22.87
C GLN A 57 -32.96 12.44 21.65
N LEU A 58 -32.80 13.46 20.79
CA LEU A 58 -33.55 13.62 19.55
C LEU A 58 -32.85 13.05 18.32
N ALA A 59 -31.63 12.49 18.46
CA ALA A 59 -30.97 11.81 17.36
C ALA A 59 -31.82 10.58 16.96
N PRO A 60 -32.36 10.52 15.73
CA PRO A 60 -33.09 9.35 15.28
C PRO A 60 -32.15 8.14 15.25
N ASP A 61 -32.63 6.97 15.66
CA ASP A 61 -31.90 5.71 15.55
C ASP A 61 -31.32 5.58 14.14
N ALA A 62 -30.00 5.45 14.04
CA ALA A 62 -29.35 5.19 12.76
C ALA A 62 -29.97 3.92 12.18
N PRO A 63 -30.53 3.94 10.96
CA PRO A 63 -31.09 2.74 10.35
C PRO A 63 -30.00 1.67 10.32
N ALA A 64 -30.37 0.45 10.74
CA ALA A 64 -29.46 -0.69 10.79
C ALA A 64 -28.67 -0.78 9.47
N PRO A 65 -27.35 -1.06 9.52
CA PRO A 65 -26.55 -1.18 8.31
C PRO A 65 -27.22 -2.20 7.38
N GLU A 66 -27.60 -1.75 6.19
CA GLU A 66 -28.18 -2.62 5.17
C GLU A 66 -27.22 -3.79 4.93
N PRO A 67 -27.73 -5.03 4.77
CA PRO A 67 -26.88 -6.18 4.49
C PRO A 67 -26.05 -5.86 3.25
N SER A 68 -24.73 -5.73 3.46
CA SER A 68 -23.78 -5.50 2.38
C SER A 68 -23.96 -6.60 1.34
N PRO A 69 -23.97 -6.26 0.02
CA PRO A 69 -24.08 -7.28 -1.01
C PRO A 69 -22.97 -8.31 -0.78
N SER A 70 -23.39 -9.55 -0.55
CA SER A 70 -22.49 -10.68 -0.34
C SER A 70 -21.46 -10.72 -1.46
N ALA A 71 -20.22 -11.01 -1.07
CA ALA A 71 -19.09 -11.22 -1.96
C ALA A 71 -19.54 -11.90 -3.25
N THR A 72 -19.19 -11.32 -4.39
CA THR A 72 -19.23 -11.97 -5.70
C THR A 72 -18.80 -13.42 -5.53
N ALA A 73 -19.72 -14.36 -5.75
CA ALA A 73 -19.41 -15.77 -5.61
C ALA A 73 -18.18 -16.08 -6.47
N ALA A 74 -17.14 -16.63 -5.85
CA ALA A 74 -15.92 -17.01 -6.56
C ALA A 74 -16.30 -17.98 -7.69
N ARG A 75 -15.87 -17.68 -8.92
CA ARG A 75 -16.07 -18.59 -10.06
C ARG A 75 -15.45 -19.96 -9.70
N PRO A 76 -16.13 -21.08 -9.96
CA PRO A 76 -15.54 -22.40 -9.77
C PRO A 76 -14.26 -22.50 -10.60
N GLN A 77 -13.14 -22.82 -9.95
CA GLN A 77 -11.85 -23.07 -10.59
C GLN A 77 -11.67 -24.56 -10.82
N SER A 78 -11.26 -24.95 -12.03
CA SER A 78 -10.91 -26.33 -12.33
C SER A 78 -9.63 -26.76 -11.61
N THR A 79 -9.71 -27.89 -10.91
CA THR A 79 -8.55 -28.60 -10.33
C THR A 79 -8.10 -29.77 -11.21
N ALA A 80 -8.72 -29.95 -12.39
CA ALA A 80 -8.40 -31.05 -13.28
C ALA A 80 -6.93 -31.02 -13.70
N PRO A 81 -6.28 -32.17 -13.91
CA PRO A 81 -4.92 -32.21 -14.41
C PRO A 81 -4.77 -31.50 -15.77
N VAL A 82 -3.61 -30.88 -16.00
CA VAL A 82 -3.25 -30.24 -17.27
C VAL A 82 -2.31 -31.16 -18.03
N GLU A 83 -2.66 -31.46 -19.28
CA GLU A 83 -1.79 -32.26 -20.14
C GLU A 83 -0.71 -31.36 -20.75
N MET A 84 0.56 -31.62 -20.40
CA MET A 84 1.71 -30.91 -20.94
C MET A 84 2.81 -31.92 -21.26
N ALA A 85 3.04 -32.16 -22.55
CA ALA A 85 4.14 -33.00 -23.00
C ALA A 85 5.50 -32.32 -22.67
N ALA A 86 6.52 -33.12 -22.46
CA ALA A 86 7.87 -32.63 -22.25
C ALA A 86 8.84 -33.29 -23.23
N PRO A 87 9.73 -32.53 -23.88
CA PRO A 87 10.72 -33.11 -24.78
C PRO A 87 11.74 -33.95 -24.00
N ALA A 88 12.47 -34.80 -24.72
CA ALA A 88 13.64 -35.45 -24.17
C ALA A 88 14.76 -34.42 -23.99
N LEU A 89 15.32 -34.33 -22.79
CA LEU A 89 16.41 -33.43 -22.47
C LEU A 89 17.72 -34.19 -22.23
N ALA A 90 18.84 -33.50 -22.42
CA ALA A 90 20.14 -33.95 -21.93
C ALA A 90 20.16 -34.03 -20.40
N ALA A 91 21.09 -34.82 -19.85
CA ALA A 91 21.15 -35.12 -18.42
C ALA A 91 21.25 -33.88 -17.51
N ARG A 92 22.00 -32.85 -17.93
CA ARG A 92 22.19 -31.61 -17.16
C ARG A 92 20.88 -30.79 -17.08
N PRO A 93 20.26 -30.36 -18.19
CA PRO A 93 18.92 -29.75 -18.19
C PRO A 93 17.87 -30.55 -17.41
N ALA A 94 17.80 -31.87 -17.61
CA ALA A 94 16.84 -32.72 -16.90
C ALA A 94 17.03 -32.71 -15.37
N THR A 95 18.27 -32.52 -14.89
CA THR A 95 18.55 -32.40 -13.46
C THR A 95 18.14 -31.03 -12.92
N LEU A 96 18.44 -29.97 -13.68
CA LEU A 96 18.05 -28.60 -13.31
C LEU A 96 16.53 -28.44 -13.29
N CYS A 97 15.80 -28.99 -14.26
CA CYS A 97 14.35 -28.92 -14.30
C CYS A 97 13.68 -29.62 -13.13
N ARG A 98 14.15 -30.82 -12.74
CA ARG A 98 13.65 -31.49 -11.54
C ARG A 98 13.94 -30.71 -10.26
N ALA A 99 15.14 -30.12 -10.17
CA ALA A 99 15.50 -29.25 -9.05
C ALA A 99 14.60 -28.01 -8.97
N LEU A 100 14.30 -27.37 -10.11
CA LEU A 100 13.37 -26.26 -10.21
C LEU A 100 11.97 -26.66 -9.76
N LEU A 101 11.40 -27.72 -10.33
CA LEU A 101 10.04 -28.16 -10.00
C LEU A 101 9.88 -28.54 -8.53
N SER A 102 10.91 -29.13 -7.91
CA SER A 102 10.88 -29.49 -6.49
C SER A 102 10.80 -28.30 -5.54
N GLN A 103 11.14 -27.09 -6.02
CA GLN A 103 11.19 -25.87 -5.24
C GLN A 103 10.10 -24.86 -5.64
N LEU A 104 9.31 -25.17 -6.68
CA LEU A 104 8.24 -24.28 -7.12
C LEU A 104 7.25 -24.04 -5.99
N PRO A 105 6.73 -22.80 -5.86
CA PRO A 105 5.77 -22.49 -4.83
C PRO A 105 4.45 -23.24 -5.07
N PRO A 106 3.71 -23.61 -4.01
CA PRO A 106 2.42 -24.29 -4.16
C PRO A 106 1.36 -23.39 -4.82
N THR A 107 1.57 -22.07 -4.81
CA THR A 107 0.72 -21.10 -5.49
C THR A 107 1.57 -20.04 -6.20
N VAL A 108 1.05 -19.52 -7.31
CA VAL A 108 1.54 -18.29 -7.94
C VAL A 108 0.49 -17.23 -7.68
N ARG A 109 0.82 -16.30 -6.78
CA ARG A 109 -0.17 -15.36 -6.20
C ARG A 109 -1.33 -16.16 -5.56
N ASP A 110 -2.55 -15.94 -6.03
CA ASP A 110 -3.78 -16.60 -5.62
C ASP A 110 -4.10 -17.88 -6.42
N LEU A 111 -3.29 -18.23 -7.42
CA LEU A 111 -3.53 -19.39 -8.27
C LEU A 111 -2.88 -20.65 -7.71
N PRO A 112 -3.65 -21.69 -7.32
CA PRO A 112 -3.10 -22.95 -6.84
C PRO A 112 -2.46 -23.76 -7.96
N GLN A 113 -1.43 -24.53 -7.61
CA GLN A 113 -0.82 -25.48 -8.54
C GLN A 113 -1.79 -26.60 -8.92
N ARG A 114 -1.72 -27.06 -10.16
CA ARG A 114 -2.49 -28.16 -10.73
C ARG A 114 -1.60 -29.33 -11.13
N PRO A 115 -2.09 -30.58 -11.06
CA PRO A 115 -1.33 -31.74 -11.52
C PRO A 115 -1.03 -31.66 -13.03
N VAL A 116 0.14 -32.15 -13.43
CA VAL A 116 0.50 -32.32 -14.85
C VAL A 116 0.66 -33.80 -15.18
N THR A 117 0.11 -34.28 -16.30
CA THR A 117 0.03 -35.72 -16.59
C THR A 117 1.08 -36.24 -17.56
N ALA A 118 1.45 -35.49 -18.60
CA ALA A 118 2.33 -36.00 -19.67
C ALA A 118 3.83 -35.70 -19.47
N GLY A 119 4.18 -34.73 -18.61
CA GLY A 119 5.56 -34.33 -18.36
C GLY A 119 5.79 -33.70 -16.98
N PRO A 120 5.30 -34.30 -15.89
CA PRO A 120 5.35 -33.70 -14.55
C PRO A 120 6.75 -33.42 -14.01
N GLU A 121 7.80 -34.04 -14.58
CA GLU A 121 9.20 -33.84 -14.18
C GLU A 121 9.84 -32.58 -14.81
N GLN A 122 9.15 -31.95 -15.77
CA GLN A 122 9.64 -30.77 -16.50
C GLN A 122 8.61 -29.62 -16.55
N ASN A 123 7.34 -29.92 -16.26
CA ASN A 123 6.24 -28.99 -16.43
C ASN A 123 5.44 -28.79 -15.14
N ALA A 124 4.93 -27.57 -14.94
CA ALA A 124 3.99 -27.22 -13.88
C ALA A 124 2.84 -26.36 -14.44
N ALA A 125 1.69 -26.37 -13.76
CA ALA A 125 0.53 -25.56 -14.14
C ALA A 125 -0.11 -24.92 -12.91
N TYR A 126 -0.68 -23.73 -13.07
CA TYR A 126 -1.36 -22.98 -12.00
C TYR A 126 -2.68 -22.40 -12.47
N GLY A 127 -3.71 -22.45 -11.62
CA GLY A 127 -4.98 -21.76 -11.85
C GLY A 127 -5.83 -22.31 -13.00
N ASP A 128 -6.91 -21.59 -13.28
CA ASP A 128 -7.86 -21.90 -14.34
C ASP A 128 -8.33 -20.60 -15.01
N PRO A 129 -7.97 -20.34 -16.29
CA PRO A 129 -7.18 -21.20 -17.19
C PRO A 129 -5.73 -21.36 -16.71
N ALA A 130 -5.05 -22.42 -17.17
CA ALA A 130 -3.73 -22.73 -16.67
C ALA A 130 -2.66 -21.72 -17.13
N ILE A 131 -1.96 -21.10 -16.18
CA ILE A 131 -0.60 -20.59 -16.41
C ILE A 131 0.33 -21.80 -16.43
N SER A 132 1.02 -22.01 -17.56
CA SER A 132 1.84 -23.21 -17.76
C SER A 132 3.32 -22.86 -17.75
N LEU A 133 4.10 -23.58 -16.97
CA LEU A 133 5.56 -23.51 -16.91
C LEU A 133 6.13 -24.77 -17.55
N ALA A 134 7.01 -24.61 -18.53
CA ALA A 134 7.80 -25.68 -19.13
C ALA A 134 9.29 -25.38 -18.93
N CYS A 135 10.03 -26.35 -18.40
CA CYS A 135 11.47 -26.26 -18.22
C CYS A 135 12.21 -27.10 -19.26
N GLY A 136 13.22 -26.49 -19.87
CA GLY A 136 13.96 -27.05 -20.99
C GLY A 136 13.23 -26.87 -22.32
N GLY A 137 13.92 -27.23 -23.40
CA GLY A 137 13.46 -27.00 -24.76
C GLY A 137 14.46 -26.17 -25.56
N ALA A 138 14.03 -25.71 -26.73
CA ALA A 138 14.85 -24.84 -27.57
C ALA A 138 14.78 -23.40 -27.04
N GLU A 139 15.95 -22.77 -26.91
CA GLU A 139 16.06 -21.33 -26.69
C GLU A 139 15.43 -20.59 -27.88
N PRO A 140 14.59 -19.55 -27.66
CA PRO A 140 14.05 -18.77 -28.75
C PRO A 140 15.16 -18.00 -29.47
N ALA A 141 15.09 -17.96 -30.81
CA ALA A 141 15.93 -17.06 -31.59
C ALA A 141 15.41 -15.63 -31.42
N LEU A 142 16.16 -14.79 -30.70
CA LEU A 142 15.77 -13.41 -30.43
C LEU A 142 16.11 -12.48 -31.61
N PRO A 143 15.13 -11.74 -32.16
CA PRO A 143 15.42 -10.60 -33.01
C PRO A 143 16.36 -9.59 -32.33
N PRO A 144 17.25 -8.90 -33.09
CA PRO A 144 18.19 -7.94 -32.51
C PRO A 144 17.55 -6.75 -31.77
N THR A 145 16.28 -6.46 -32.06
CA THR A 145 15.51 -5.36 -31.48
C THR A 145 14.48 -5.84 -30.45
N SER A 146 14.60 -7.08 -29.98
CA SER A 146 13.68 -7.62 -28.98
C SER A 146 13.91 -6.98 -27.62
N ASP A 147 12.81 -6.59 -26.98
CA ASP A 147 12.84 -6.16 -25.58
C ASP A 147 13.03 -7.37 -24.66
N VAL A 148 13.92 -7.22 -23.70
CA VAL A 148 14.18 -8.20 -22.64
C VAL A 148 13.96 -7.53 -21.29
N TYR A 149 13.15 -8.15 -20.45
CA TYR A 149 12.74 -7.60 -19.17
C TYR A 149 13.43 -8.34 -18.02
N SER A 150 14.10 -7.60 -17.14
CA SER A 150 14.66 -8.18 -15.91
C SER A 150 13.59 -8.19 -14.82
N VAL A 151 13.26 -9.39 -14.32
CA VAL A 151 12.32 -9.59 -13.21
C VAL A 151 12.96 -10.51 -12.20
N ASN A 152 13.23 -10.00 -10.99
CA ASN A 152 13.92 -10.72 -9.91
C ASN A 152 15.21 -11.42 -10.38
N LYS A 153 16.06 -10.68 -11.11
CA LYS A 153 17.38 -11.15 -11.61
C LYS A 153 17.31 -12.30 -12.64
N VAL A 154 16.13 -12.49 -13.25
CA VAL A 154 15.92 -13.37 -14.40
C VAL A 154 15.51 -12.50 -15.57
N CYS A 155 16.11 -12.74 -16.73
CA CYS A 155 15.82 -11.99 -17.94
C CYS A 155 14.82 -12.74 -18.80
N TRP A 156 13.70 -12.08 -19.09
CA TRP A 156 12.55 -12.63 -19.78
C TRP A 156 12.37 -11.95 -21.13
N TYR A 157 12.34 -12.74 -22.18
CA TYR A 157 11.80 -12.35 -23.46
C TYR A 157 10.29 -12.62 -23.49
N ALA A 158 9.50 -11.65 -23.95
CA ALA A 158 8.05 -11.77 -24.07
C ALA A 158 7.63 -11.90 -25.54
N ASP A 159 7.02 -13.03 -25.87
CA ASP A 159 6.34 -13.26 -27.15
C ASP A 159 4.83 -13.07 -26.97
N GLU A 160 4.31 -12.01 -27.58
CA GLU A 160 2.92 -11.60 -27.46
C GLU A 160 2.05 -12.32 -28.49
N GLN A 161 1.21 -13.26 -28.04
CA GLN A 161 0.33 -14.06 -28.89
C GLN A 161 -1.15 -13.61 -28.75
N PRO A 162 -2.05 -14.03 -29.65
CA PRO A 162 -3.46 -13.62 -29.60
C PRO A 162 -4.18 -14.02 -28.30
N ASP A 163 -3.85 -15.18 -27.74
CA ASP A 163 -4.54 -15.80 -26.60
C ASP A 163 -3.69 -15.86 -25.32
N ALA A 164 -2.38 -15.61 -25.40
CA ALA A 164 -1.48 -15.58 -24.26
C ALA A 164 -0.26 -14.68 -24.51
N THR A 165 0.52 -14.44 -23.47
CA THR A 165 1.92 -14.01 -23.59
C THR A 165 2.82 -15.16 -23.17
N VAL A 166 3.83 -15.47 -23.98
CA VAL A 166 4.82 -16.50 -23.70
C VAL A 166 6.11 -15.84 -23.26
N LEU A 167 6.43 -15.99 -21.98
CA LEU A 167 7.65 -15.47 -21.38
C LEU A 167 8.71 -16.56 -21.40
N THR A 168 9.88 -16.32 -21.96
CA THR A 168 10.99 -17.28 -21.96
C THR A 168 12.24 -16.66 -21.34
N THR A 169 12.90 -17.40 -20.45
CA THR A 169 14.17 -16.94 -19.87
C THR A 169 15.27 -16.99 -20.92
N VAL A 170 16.13 -15.98 -20.96
CA VAL A 170 17.20 -15.85 -21.97
C VAL A 170 18.61 -15.76 -21.38
N ASP A 171 18.74 -16.03 -20.08
CA ASP A 171 19.98 -15.85 -19.33
C ASP A 171 20.31 -17.07 -18.44
N ARG A 172 19.72 -18.24 -18.74
CA ARG A 172 19.81 -19.48 -17.95
C ARG A 172 20.54 -20.58 -18.71
N GLU A 173 21.17 -21.52 -17.98
CA GLU A 173 21.72 -22.76 -18.58
C GLU A 173 20.65 -23.62 -19.30
N THR A 174 19.38 -23.41 -18.94
CA THR A 174 18.23 -24.09 -19.55
C THR A 174 17.08 -23.12 -19.61
N ALA A 175 16.44 -23.01 -20.78
CA ALA A 175 15.30 -22.13 -20.98
C ALA A 175 14.12 -22.58 -20.11
N ILE A 176 13.45 -21.63 -19.48
CA ILE A 176 12.15 -21.81 -18.82
C ILE A 176 11.15 -20.94 -19.55
N THR A 177 10.06 -21.57 -19.99
CA THR A 177 8.98 -20.90 -20.70
C THR A 177 7.72 -20.89 -19.83
N VAL A 178 7.16 -19.71 -19.61
CA VAL A 178 5.91 -19.49 -18.89
C VAL A 178 4.89 -18.90 -19.86
N ARG A 179 3.81 -19.64 -20.12
CA ARG A 179 2.67 -19.14 -20.90
C ARG A 179 1.60 -18.62 -19.95
N VAL A 180 1.26 -17.34 -20.10
CA VAL A 180 0.23 -16.66 -19.32
C VAL A 180 -0.96 -16.33 -20.22
N PRO A 181 -2.14 -16.95 -20.02
CA PRO A 181 -3.36 -16.58 -20.73
C PRO A 181 -3.68 -15.08 -20.63
N ARG A 182 -4.17 -14.48 -21.72
CA ARG A 182 -4.45 -13.02 -21.80
C ARG A 182 -5.39 -12.50 -20.72
N GLU A 183 -6.32 -13.33 -20.25
CA GLU A 183 -7.28 -12.97 -19.21
C GLU A 183 -6.64 -12.64 -17.86
N TYR A 184 -5.39 -13.04 -17.64
CA TYR A 184 -4.61 -12.65 -16.46
C TYR A 184 -3.91 -11.28 -16.57
N GLY A 185 -4.10 -10.56 -17.68
CA GLY A 185 -3.54 -9.23 -17.89
C GLY A 185 -2.03 -9.25 -18.16
N ALA A 186 -1.29 -8.26 -17.63
CA ALA A 186 0.13 -8.11 -17.90
C ALA A 186 0.93 -9.34 -17.43
N ALA A 187 1.59 -10.06 -18.34
CA ALA A 187 2.20 -11.36 -18.04
C ALA A 187 3.37 -11.28 -17.05
N LEU A 188 4.19 -10.22 -17.14
CA LEU A 188 5.40 -10.04 -16.31
C LEU A 188 5.10 -9.98 -14.81
N GLN A 189 3.87 -9.67 -14.38
CA GLN A 189 3.51 -9.65 -12.96
C GLN A 189 3.35 -11.07 -12.35
N TRP A 190 3.30 -12.11 -13.19
CA TRP A 190 3.05 -13.50 -12.76
C TRP A 190 4.33 -14.31 -12.57
N VAL A 191 5.45 -13.87 -13.14
CA VAL A 191 6.74 -14.54 -13.03
C VAL A 191 7.60 -14.20 -11.81
N PRO A 192 7.40 -13.13 -10.99
CA PRO A 192 8.26 -12.87 -9.84
C PRO A 192 8.46 -14.06 -8.88
N PRO A 193 7.41 -14.76 -8.39
CA PRO A 193 7.62 -15.91 -7.49
C PRO A 193 8.32 -17.09 -8.19
N ILE A 194 8.15 -17.22 -9.51
CA ILE A 194 8.81 -18.25 -10.31
C ILE A 194 10.28 -17.89 -10.51
N SER A 195 10.59 -16.61 -10.80
CA SER A 195 11.95 -16.10 -10.96
C SER A 195 12.83 -16.37 -9.75
N ASP A 196 12.30 -16.18 -8.54
CA ASP A 196 13.06 -16.45 -7.30
C ASP A 196 13.49 -17.94 -7.23
N THR A 197 12.59 -18.83 -7.63
CA THR A 197 12.87 -20.28 -7.69
C THR A 197 13.87 -20.61 -8.80
N ILE A 198 13.76 -19.95 -9.96
CA ILE A 198 14.69 -20.10 -11.08
C ILE A 198 16.10 -19.70 -10.67
N VAL A 199 16.27 -18.57 -9.97
CA VAL A 199 17.60 -18.13 -9.48
C VAL A 199 18.22 -19.15 -8.54
N ALA A 200 17.41 -19.80 -7.69
CA ALA A 200 17.89 -20.81 -6.74
C ALA A 200 18.26 -22.14 -7.41
N ALA A 201 17.54 -22.56 -8.45
CA ALA A 201 17.65 -23.90 -9.03
C ALA A 201 18.40 -23.96 -10.37
N VAL A 202 18.36 -22.89 -11.16
CA VAL A 202 18.88 -22.86 -12.54
C VAL A 202 19.96 -21.77 -12.67
N PRO A 203 21.24 -22.15 -12.75
CA PRO A 203 22.32 -21.19 -12.92
C PRO A 203 22.16 -20.34 -14.17
N SER A 204 22.75 -19.15 -14.14
CA SER A 204 22.87 -18.34 -15.34
C SER A 204 23.75 -19.03 -16.37
N GLY A 205 23.41 -18.90 -17.64
CA GLY A 205 24.16 -19.51 -18.75
C GLY A 205 23.88 -18.82 -20.09
N GLY A 206 24.66 -19.18 -21.11
CA GLY A 206 24.52 -18.63 -22.46
C GLY A 206 25.02 -17.20 -22.62
N ASP A 207 24.77 -16.64 -23.81
CA ASP A 207 25.03 -15.24 -24.13
C ASP A 207 23.86 -14.38 -23.67
N ILE A 208 24.13 -13.50 -22.69
CA ILE A 208 23.10 -12.61 -22.14
C ILE A 208 22.82 -11.48 -23.13
N PRO A 209 21.58 -11.27 -23.59
CA PRO A 209 21.25 -10.19 -24.53
C PRO A 209 21.51 -8.80 -23.96
N ALA A 210 21.90 -7.87 -24.83
CA ALA A 210 21.99 -6.45 -24.47
C ALA A 210 20.61 -5.96 -23.99
N GLY A 211 20.53 -5.46 -22.75
CA GLY A 211 19.27 -5.07 -22.10
C GLY A 211 18.98 -5.84 -20.80
N CYS A 212 19.60 -7.00 -20.62
CA CYS A 212 19.58 -7.74 -19.37
C CYS A 212 20.70 -7.25 -18.44
N SER A 213 20.42 -6.28 -17.56
CA SER A 213 21.36 -5.87 -16.51
C SER A 213 21.25 -6.80 -15.29
N ARG A 214 22.38 -7.39 -14.88
CA ARG A 214 22.49 -8.14 -13.62
C ARG A 214 22.36 -7.26 -12.38
#